data_AF-S4P1K7-F1
#
_entry.id   AF-S4P1K7-F1
#
_cell.length_a   1.000
_cell.length_b   1.000
_cell.length_c   1.000
_cell.angle_alpha   90.00
_cell.angle_beta   90.00
_cell.angle_gamma   90.00
#
_symmetry.space_group_name_H-M   'P 1'
#
loop_
_entity.id
_entity.type
_entity.pdbx_description
1 polymer ?
#
loop_
_entity_poly.entity_id
_entity_poly.type
_entity_poly.pdbx_seq_one_letter_code
_entity_poly.pdbx_strand_id
1 'polypeptide(L)' 'MERTLNPFFGEEFQFEVPRRFRYLSIYVFDRDKHLKQDKVLGKVAIKREDLQRYNNKDHWFALRPV' A
#
# COMPACT_ATOMS: atom_id res chain seq x y z
N MET A 1 -5.80 -4.45 -17.78
CA MET A 1 -6.01 -4.65 -16.33
C MET A 1 -6.99 -5.76 -16.17
N GLU A 2 -6.55 -6.81 -15.51
CA GLU A 2 -7.38 -7.96 -15.20
C GLU A 2 -8.48 -7.54 -14.21
N ARG A 3 -9.72 -7.96 -14.48
CA ARG A 3 -10.83 -7.81 -13.54
C ARG A 3 -10.75 -8.97 -12.55
N THR A 4 -10.06 -8.76 -11.44
CA THR A 4 -9.83 -9.80 -10.41
C THR A 4 -9.99 -9.23 -9.01
N LEU A 5 -10.51 -10.05 -8.09
CA LEU A 5 -10.55 -9.75 -6.66
C LEU A 5 -9.25 -10.16 -5.93
N ASN A 6 -8.33 -10.83 -6.64
CA ASN A 6 -7.05 -11.29 -6.11
C ASN A 6 -5.89 -10.80 -7.01
N PRO A 7 -5.63 -9.48 -7.08
CA PRO A 7 -4.59 -8.96 -7.94
C PRO A 7 -3.19 -9.33 -7.42
N PHE A 8 -2.30 -9.69 -8.34
CA PHE A 8 -0.86 -9.74 -8.09
C PHE A 8 -0.18 -8.62 -8.88
N PHE A 9 0.44 -7.67 -8.19
CA PHE A 9 1.06 -6.50 -8.83
C PHE A 9 2.49 -6.78 -9.29
N GLY A 10 3.31 -7.46 -8.47
CA GLY A 10 4.70 -7.75 -8.79
C GLY A 10 5.58 -6.51 -9.02
N GLU A 11 5.17 -5.34 -8.51
CA GLU A 11 5.88 -4.07 -8.68
C GLU A 11 6.87 -3.82 -7.53
N GLU A 12 8.04 -3.29 -7.85
CA GLU A 12 9.05 -2.83 -6.88
C GLU A 12 9.20 -1.31 -6.96
N PHE A 13 9.24 -0.64 -5.79
CA PHE A 13 9.32 0.80 -5.70
C PHE A 13 10.54 1.21 -4.87
N GLN A 14 11.35 2.12 -5.42
CA GLN A 14 12.45 2.76 -4.72
C GLN A 14 12.22 4.28 -4.72
N PHE A 15 12.27 4.90 -3.53
CA PHE A 15 12.08 6.33 -3.37
C PHE A 15 12.88 6.85 -2.18
N GLU A 16 13.29 8.12 -2.26
CA GLU A 16 13.89 8.81 -1.13
C GLU A 16 12.80 9.22 -0.13
N VAL A 17 13.03 8.96 1.15
CA VAL A 17 12.14 9.39 2.23
C VAL A 17 12.82 10.44 3.10
N PRO A 18 12.08 11.46 3.58
CA PRO A 18 12.60 12.39 4.57
C PRO A 18 13.16 11.65 5.79
N ARG A 19 14.26 12.13 6.37
CA ARG A 19 14.84 11.53 7.60
C ARG A 19 13.83 11.45 8.75
N ARG A 20 12.88 12.38 8.81
CA ARG A 20 11.82 12.43 9.83
C ARG A 20 10.46 12.20 9.19
N PHE A 21 9.81 11.10 9.55
CA PHE A 21 8.42 10.81 9.23
C PHE A 21 7.82 9.92 10.33
N ARG A 22 6.48 9.85 10.37
CA ARG A 22 5.75 9.04 11.35
C ARG A 22 5.35 7.68 10.79
N TYR A 23 4.76 7.66 9.60
CA TYR A 23 4.24 6.45 8.98
C TYR A 23 4.57 6.43 7.48
N LEU A 24 4.87 5.24 6.98
CA LEU A 24 4.73 4.90 5.57
C LEU A 24 3.33 4.32 5.37
N SER A 25 2.51 4.91 4.50
CA SER A 25 1.16 4.41 4.22
C SER A 25 1.01 3.96 2.78
N ILE A 26 0.47 2.76 2.59
CA ILE A 26 0.16 2.18 1.28
C ILE A 26 -1.36 2.12 1.18
N TYR A 27 -1.93 2.69 0.12
CA TYR A 27 -3.36 2.69 -0.14
C TYR A 27 -3.67 1.76 -1.31
N VAL A 28 -4.75 1.01 -1.18
CA VAL A 28 -5.29 0.19 -2.28
C VAL A 28 -6.55 0.87 -2.78
N PHE A 29 -6.60 1.13 -4.07
CA PHE A 29 -7.73 1.76 -4.74
C PHE A 29 -8.39 0.78 -5.71
N ASP A 30 -9.71 0.82 -5.76
CA ASP A 30 -10.50 0.26 -6.85
C ASP A 30 -10.68 1.34 -7.92
N ARG A 31 -10.15 1.07 -9.12
CA ARG A 31 -10.20 2.02 -10.23
C ARG A 31 -11.52 1.90 -10.97
N ASP A 32 -12.41 2.85 -10.75
CA ASP A 32 -13.65 2.96 -11.49
C ASP A 32 -13.48 3.84 -12.73
N LYS A 33 -13.42 3.19 -13.90
CA LYS A 33 -13.30 3.89 -15.19
C LYS A 33 -14.54 4.69 -15.58
N HIS A 34 -15.70 4.39 -14.98
CA HIS A 34 -16.98 5.03 -15.29
C HIS A 34 -17.27 6.22 -14.38
N LEU A 35 -16.97 6.11 -13.08
CA LEU A 35 -17.25 7.16 -12.10
C LEU A 35 -16.18 8.26 -12.03
N LYS A 36 -15.05 8.11 -12.76
CA LYS A 36 -13.87 9.02 -12.73
C LYS A 36 -13.31 9.30 -11.32
N GLN A 37 -13.73 8.51 -10.33
CA GLN A 37 -13.31 8.64 -8.95
C GLN A 37 -12.89 7.25 -8.47
N ASP A 38 -11.61 7.12 -8.14
CA ASP A 38 -11.08 5.90 -7.57
C ASP A 38 -11.56 5.75 -6.14
N LYS A 39 -12.12 4.59 -5.82
CA LYS A 39 -12.61 4.28 -4.47
C LYS A 39 -11.47 3.70 -3.65
N VAL A 40 -11.19 4.30 -2.49
CA VAL A 40 -10.24 3.71 -1.53
C VAL A 40 -10.85 2.43 -0.97
N LEU A 41 -10.18 1.29 -1.16
CA LEU A 41 -10.55 0.02 -0.55
C LEU A 41 -10.02 -0.07 0.89
N GLY A 42 -8.86 0.54 1.14
CA GLY A 42 -8.27 0.63 2.46
C GLY A 42 -6.80 1.01 2.40
N LYS A 43 -6.13 0.95 3.56
CA LYS A 43 -4.70 1.22 3.67
C LYS A 43 -3.99 0.30 4.65
N VAL A 44 -2.68 0.24 4.50
CA VAL A 44 -1.72 -0.25 5.49
C VAL A 44 -0.87 0.95 5.93
N ALA A 45 -0.67 1.14 7.23
CA ALA A 45 0.18 2.19 7.76
C ALA A 45 1.24 1.59 8.69
N ILE A 46 2.51 1.71 8.31
CA ILE A 46 3.65 1.17 9.05
C ILE A 46 4.38 2.33 9.73
N LYS A 47 4.53 2.26 11.05
CA LYS A 47 5.30 3.25 11.81
C LYS A 47 6.76 3.21 11.41
N ARG A 48 7.44 4.36 11.39
CA ARG A 48 8.87 4.45 11.06
C ARG A 48 9.71 3.50 11.92
N GLU A 49 9.43 3.46 13.23
CA GLU A 49 10.13 2.60 14.19
C GLU A 49 9.95 1.09 13.93
N ASP A 50 8.89 0.69 13.23
CA ASP A 50 8.60 -0.72 12.94
C ASP A 50 9.16 -1.18 11.58
N LEU A 51 9.54 -0.27 10.68
CA LEU A 51 10.00 -0.63 9.32
C LEU A 51 11.17 -1.62 9.31
N GLN A 52 12.12 -1.45 10.22
CA GLN A 52 13.30 -2.32 10.32
C GLN A 52 12.94 -3.79 10.60
N ARG A 53 11.75 -4.07 11.17
CA ARG A 53 11.28 -5.43 11.46
C ARG A 53 10.95 -6.23 10.20
N TYR A 54 10.73 -5.54 9.09
CA TYR A 54 10.32 -6.12 7.81
C TYR A 54 11.45 -6.14 6.77
N ASN A 55 12.66 -5.71 7.12
CA ASN A 55 13.79 -5.71 6.19
C ASN A 55 14.15 -7.12 5.73
N ASN A 56 14.39 -7.27 4.42
CA ASN A 56 14.80 -8.51 3.76
C ASN A 56 13.83 -9.69 3.96
N LYS A 57 12.55 -9.43 4.24
CA LYS A 57 11.52 -10.45 4.43
C LYS A 57 10.19 -10.00 3.87
N ASP A 58 9.46 -10.93 3.28
CA ASP A 58 8.08 -10.71 2.88
C ASP A 58 7.17 -10.68 4.10
N HIS A 59 6.18 -9.78 4.09
CA HIS A 59 5.21 -9.68 5.16
C HIS A 59 3.81 -9.40 4.62
N TRP A 60 2.83 -10.14 5.16
CA TRP A 60 1.42 -9.91 4.87
C TRP A 60 0.83 -8.91 5.85
N PHE A 61 0.13 -7.91 5.32
CA PHE A 61 -0.57 -6.91 6.12
C PHE A 61 -2.07 -6.97 5.84
N ALA A 62 -2.87 -6.97 6.91
CA ALA A 62 -4.31 -6.81 6.78
C ALA A 62 -4.64 -5.36 6.39
N LEU A 63 -5.42 -5.20 5.33
CA LEU A 63 -5.91 -3.89 4.91
C LEU A 63 -6.87 -3.33 5.96
N ARG A 64 -6.69 -2.05 6.34
CA ARG A 64 -7.60 -1.35 7.26
C ARG A 64 -8.51 -0.40 6.47
N PRO A 65 -9.80 -0.29 6.85
CA PRO A 65 -10.68 0.75 6.31
C PRO A 65 -10.08 2.15 6.51
N VAL A 66 -10.34 3.04 5.56
CA VAL A 66 -9.96 4.47 5.63
C VAL A 66 -11.13 5.29 6.14
#